data_AF-A0A7L6AR00-F1
#
_entry.id   AF-A0A7L6AR00-F1
#
_cell.length_a   1.000
_cell.length_b   1.000
_cell.length_c   1.000
_cell.angle_alpha   90.00
_cell.angle_beta   90.00
_cell.angle_gamma   90.00
#
_symmetry.space_group_name_H-M   'P 1'
#
loop_
_entity.id
_entity.type
_entity.pdbx_description
1 polymer ?
#
loop_
_entity_poly.entity_id
_entity_poly.type
_entity_poly.pdbx_seq_one_letter_code
_entity_poly.pdbx_strand_id
1 'polypeptide(L)'
;MKDLLIEYFRPWKIVLLLVGITLLIGGSYYYQAPDWDIPISFIMAIFAYLTAPWSMRVVLERKWRWLPLVLFYTWFTVDGCYWLYWRSVDPNVLDMMRDANFPASLSLYGMCGLVWYYKGTFKQLLTDIRKLRIET
;
A
#
# COMPACT_ATOMS: atom_id res chain seq x y z
N MET A 1 -8.07 8.86 -17.74
CA MET A 1 -8.97 8.30 -16.70
C MET A 1 -9.31 6.84 -16.94
N LYS A 2 -9.74 6.43 -18.14
CA LYS A 2 -10.08 5.03 -18.45
C LYS A 2 -8.96 4.04 -18.11
N ASP A 3 -7.71 4.36 -18.41
CA ASP A 3 -6.56 3.47 -18.15
C ASP A 3 -6.29 3.25 -16.65
N LEU A 4 -6.60 4.24 -15.81
CA LEU A 4 -6.46 4.12 -14.35
C LEU A 4 -7.57 3.25 -13.76
N LEU A 5 -8.80 3.38 -14.26
CA LEU A 5 -9.90 2.52 -13.83
C LEU A 5 -9.63 1.06 -14.21
N ILE A 6 -9.20 0.81 -15.44
CA ILE A 6 -8.81 -0.54 -15.88
C ILE A 6 -7.74 -1.11 -14.96
N GLU A 7 -6.78 -0.28 -14.57
CA GLU A 7 -5.69 -0.67 -13.68
C GLU A 7 -6.17 -1.05 -12.27
N TYR A 8 -7.01 -0.22 -11.63
CA TYR A 8 -7.54 -0.49 -10.29
C TYR A 8 -8.54 -1.66 -10.26
N PHE A 9 -9.18 -1.95 -11.39
CA PHE A 9 -10.12 -3.07 -11.50
C PHE A 9 -9.49 -4.34 -12.11
N ARG A 10 -8.16 -4.40 -12.26
CA ARG A 10 -7.50 -5.64 -12.67
C ARG A 10 -7.77 -6.72 -11.61
N PRO A 11 -8.36 -7.88 -11.99
CA PRO A 11 -8.77 -8.90 -11.01
C PRO A 11 -7.63 -9.33 -10.09
N TRP A 12 -6.42 -9.50 -10.62
CA TRP A 12 -5.27 -9.92 -9.82
C TRP A 12 -4.83 -8.88 -8.77
N LYS A 13 -5.00 -7.57 -9.05
CA LYS A 13 -4.67 -6.51 -8.08
C LYS A 13 -5.67 -6.47 -6.94
N ILE A 14 -6.95 -6.64 -7.26
CA ILE A 14 -8.02 -6.76 -6.26
C ILE A 14 -7.79 -8.01 -5.41
N VAL A 15 -7.47 -9.16 -6.00
CA VAL A 15 -7.16 -10.38 -5.25
C VAL A 15 -5.99 -10.16 -4.30
N LEU A 16 -4.90 -9.51 -4.75
CA LEU A 16 -3.77 -9.20 -3.85
C LEU A 16 -4.15 -8.22 -2.74
N LEU A 17 -5.01 -7.24 -3.00
CA LEU A 17 -5.56 -6.37 -1.95
C LEU A 17 -6.35 -7.18 -0.92
N LEU A 18 -7.24 -8.08 -1.36
CA LEU A 18 -8.02 -8.93 -0.46
C LEU A 18 -7.13 -9.87 0.35
N VAL A 19 -6.10 -10.45 -0.27
CA VAL A 19 -5.09 -11.26 0.43
C VAL A 19 -4.36 -10.42 1.48
N GLY A 20 -3.93 -9.21 1.11
CA GLY A 20 -3.26 -8.28 2.04
C GLY A 20 -4.14 -7.92 3.23
N ILE A 21 -5.40 -7.55 3.01
CA ILE A 21 -6.37 -7.27 4.07
C ILE A 21 -6.59 -8.51 4.95
N THR A 22 -6.73 -9.69 4.36
CA THR A 22 -6.88 -10.94 5.11
C THR A 22 -5.68 -11.19 6.03
N LEU A 23 -4.46 -10.96 5.53
CA LEU A 23 -3.24 -11.07 6.32
C LEU A 23 -3.19 -10.02 7.45
N LEU A 24 -3.62 -8.78 7.18
CA LEU A 24 -3.68 -7.73 8.19
C LEU A 24 -4.65 -8.09 9.32
N ILE A 25 -5.84 -8.58 8.98
CA ILE A 25 -6.84 -9.03 9.96
C ILE A 25 -6.31 -10.23 10.74
N GLY A 26 -5.74 -11.23 10.06
CA GLY A 26 -5.13 -12.39 10.73
C GLY A 26 -4.01 -11.97 11.69
N GLY A 27 -3.18 -11.01 11.27
CA GLY A 27 -2.13 -10.40 12.08
C GLY A 27 -2.67 -9.72 13.35
N SER A 28 -3.76 -8.95 13.24
CA SER A 28 -4.38 -8.30 14.40
C SER A 28 -4.84 -9.30 15.47
N TYR A 29 -5.38 -10.46 15.07
CA TYR A 29 -5.80 -11.50 16.02
C TYR A 29 -4.63 -12.26 16.64
N TYR A 30 -3.55 -12.44 15.89
CA TYR A 30 -2.38 -13.21 16.33
C TYR A 30 -1.44 -12.39 17.23
N TYR A 31 -1.07 -11.18 16.80
CA TYR A 31 -0.11 -10.35 17.53
C TYR A 31 -0.76 -9.47 18.59
N GLN A 32 -2.06 -9.15 18.44
CA GLN A 32 -2.82 -8.34 19.39
C GLN A 32 -2.12 -7.03 19.77
N ALA A 33 -1.43 -6.42 18.81
CA ALA A 33 -0.77 -5.14 19.02
C ALA A 33 -1.83 -4.06 19.29
N PRO A 34 -1.60 -3.15 20.25
CA PRO A 34 -2.61 -2.21 20.73
C PRO A 34 -3.09 -1.23 19.64
N ASP A 35 -2.25 -0.95 18.63
CA ASP A 35 -2.53 -0.07 17.51
C ASP A 35 -2.98 -0.78 16.22
N TRP A 36 -3.03 -2.11 16.23
CA TRP A 36 -3.32 -2.93 15.07
C TRP A 36 -4.71 -3.53 15.18
N ASP A 37 -5.71 -2.74 14.82
CA ASP A 37 -7.09 -3.19 14.74
C ASP A 37 -7.57 -3.39 13.30
N ILE A 38 -8.79 -3.93 13.18
CA ILE A 38 -9.40 -4.24 11.89
C ILE A 38 -9.73 -2.95 11.11
N PRO A 39 -10.38 -1.91 11.70
CA PRO A 39 -10.67 -0.69 10.97
C PRO A 39 -9.44 0.00 10.39
N ILE A 40 -8.34 0.16 11.16
CA ILE A 40 -7.15 0.82 10.64
C ILE A 40 -6.51 0.02 9.50
N SER A 41 -6.54 -1.31 9.59
CA SER A 41 -6.06 -2.20 8.53
C SER A 41 -6.76 -1.95 7.20
N PHE A 42 -8.09 -1.77 7.21
CA PHE A 42 -8.85 -1.44 6.00
C PHE A 42 -8.50 -0.04 5.48
N ILE A 43 -8.46 0.96 6.36
CA ILE A 43 -8.20 2.36 6.00
C ILE A 43 -6.83 2.47 5.29
N MET A 44 -5.78 1.95 5.93
CA MET A 44 -4.42 2.04 5.39
C MET A 44 -4.25 1.19 4.12
N ALA A 45 -4.83 -0.02 4.07
CA ALA A 45 -4.75 -0.87 2.89
C ALA A 45 -5.41 -0.24 1.66
N ILE A 46 -6.58 0.42 1.83
CA ILE A 46 -7.27 1.10 0.74
C ILE A 46 -6.46 2.30 0.25
N PHE A 47 -5.93 3.13 1.15
CA PHE A 47 -5.08 4.26 0.74
C PHE A 47 -3.79 3.79 0.06
N ALA A 48 -3.18 2.70 0.52
CA ALA A 48 -2.04 2.08 -0.13
C ALA A 48 -2.39 1.59 -1.54
N TYR A 49 -3.53 0.93 -1.71
CA TYR A 49 -4.00 0.47 -3.02
C TYR A 49 -4.16 1.61 -4.03
N LEU A 50 -4.72 2.73 -3.58
CA LEU A 50 -5.00 3.89 -4.42
C LEU A 50 -3.75 4.70 -4.74
N THR A 51 -2.81 4.83 -3.80
CA THR A 51 -1.72 5.81 -3.93
C THR A 51 -0.35 5.17 -4.18
N ALA A 52 -0.05 4.00 -3.60
CA ALA A 52 1.27 3.37 -3.72
C ALA A 52 1.73 3.12 -5.17
N PRO A 53 0.91 2.54 -6.07
CA PRO A 53 1.35 2.29 -7.45
C PRO A 53 1.53 3.57 -8.27
N TRP A 54 0.81 4.65 -7.92
CA TRP A 54 0.98 5.96 -8.56
C TRP A 54 2.22 6.67 -8.03
N SER A 55 2.43 6.68 -6.70
CA SER A 55 3.62 7.23 -6.06
C SER A 55 4.89 6.58 -6.59
N MET A 56 4.90 5.25 -6.67
CA MET A 56 6.02 4.48 -7.24
C MET A 56 6.29 4.86 -8.70
N ARG A 57 5.25 5.07 -9.51
CA ARG A 57 5.40 5.56 -10.89
C ARG A 57 6.02 6.94 -10.96
N VAL A 58 5.57 7.89 -10.15
CA VAL A 58 6.12 9.24 -10.17
C VAL A 58 7.62 9.22 -9.85
N VAL A 59 8.03 8.44 -8.86
CA VAL A 59 9.44 8.30 -8.46
C VAL A 59 10.26 7.62 -9.55
N LEU A 60 9.85 6.44 -10.01
CA LEU A 60 10.61 5.65 -11.01
C LEU A 60 10.65 6.31 -12.39
N GLU A 61 9.55 6.96 -12.81
CA GLU A 61 9.46 7.68 -14.09
C GLU A 61 9.98 9.14 -13.97
N ARG A 62 10.57 9.52 -12.82
CA ARG A 62 11.19 10.84 -12.56
C ARG A 62 10.27 12.03 -12.84
N LYS A 63 8.98 11.90 -12.53
CA LYS A 63 7.96 12.94 -12.73
C LYS A 63 7.96 13.96 -11.59
N TRP A 64 9.09 14.64 -11.38
CA TRP A 64 9.37 15.48 -10.21
C TRP A 64 8.34 16.58 -9.92
N ARG A 65 7.64 17.07 -10.93
CA ARG A 65 6.53 18.03 -10.76
C ARG A 65 5.44 17.52 -9.80
N TRP A 66 5.24 16.20 -9.70
CA TRP A 66 4.25 15.58 -8.82
C TRP A 66 4.82 15.18 -7.45
N LEU A 67 6.12 15.40 -7.21
CA LEU A 67 6.79 14.99 -5.98
C LEU A 67 6.13 15.55 -4.71
N PRO A 68 5.69 16.83 -4.64
CA PRO A 68 4.99 17.33 -3.45
C PRO A 68 3.73 16.53 -3.11
N LEU A 69 2.97 16.12 -4.14
CA LEU A 69 1.78 15.30 -3.96
C LEU A 69 2.14 13.86 -3.56
N VAL A 70 3.21 13.29 -4.11
CA VAL A 70 3.70 11.97 -3.68
C VAL A 70 4.10 11.99 -2.22
N LEU A 71 4.84 13.00 -1.77
CA LEU A 71 5.24 13.12 -0.38
C LEU A 71 4.02 13.23 0.54
N PHE A 72 3.05 14.06 0.16
CA PHE A 72 1.79 14.18 0.89
C PHE A 72 1.03 12.85 0.98
N TYR A 73 0.76 12.18 -0.16
CA TYR A 73 -0.01 10.94 -0.16
C TYR A 73 0.72 9.77 0.49
N THR A 74 2.05 9.72 0.37
CA THR A 74 2.86 8.71 1.07
C THR A 74 2.78 8.92 2.57
N TRP A 75 3.06 10.14 3.05
CA TRP A 75 2.94 10.47 4.48
C TRP A 75 1.52 10.21 4.98
N PHE A 76 0.49 10.67 4.25
CA PHE A 76 -0.89 10.50 4.66
C PHE A 76 -1.30 9.03 4.75
N THR A 77 -0.87 8.21 3.79
CA THR A 77 -1.19 6.77 3.80
C THR A 77 -0.46 6.02 4.92
N VAL A 78 0.80 6.37 5.18
CA VAL A 78 1.66 5.65 6.12
C VAL A 78 1.42 6.09 7.57
N ASP A 79 1.10 7.36 7.79
CA ASP A 79 1.05 7.96 9.12
C ASP A 79 -0.13 8.91 9.33
N GLY A 80 -0.49 9.74 8.34
CA GLY A 80 -1.54 10.74 8.52
C GLY A 80 -2.93 10.14 8.84
N CYS A 81 -3.35 9.10 8.12
CA CYS A 81 -4.62 8.42 8.38
C CYS A 81 -4.59 7.59 9.67
N TYR A 82 -3.45 6.99 10.00
CA TYR A 82 -3.21 6.32 11.28
C TYR A 82 -3.33 7.29 12.46
N TRP A 83 -2.66 8.44 12.38
CA TRP A 83 -2.72 9.50 13.38
C TRP A 83 -4.14 10.02 13.57
N LEU A 84 -4.86 10.29 12.47
CA LEU A 84 -6.26 10.76 12.53
C LEU A 84 -7.16 9.74 13.22
N TYR A 85 -7.01 8.46 12.89
CA TYR A 85 -7.79 7.38 13.48
C TYR A 85 -7.52 7.24 14.98
N TRP A 86 -6.27 6.99 15.36
CA TRP A 86 -5.90 6.71 16.75
C TRP A 86 -6.01 7.92 17.65
N ARG A 87 -5.88 9.14 17.13
CA ARG A 87 -6.18 10.37 17.90
C ARG A 87 -7.63 10.38 18.40
N SER A 88 -8.56 9.79 17.66
CA SER A 88 -9.97 9.73 18.03
C SER A 88 -10.33 8.46 18.82
N VAL A 89 -9.62 7.34 18.58
CA VAL A 89 -9.89 6.06 19.22
C VAL A 89 -9.23 5.96 20.59
N ASP A 90 -7.91 6.16 20.66
CA ASP A 90 -7.14 6.17 21.91
C ASP A 90 -5.81 6.93 21.71
N PRO A 91 -5.71 8.19 22.19
CA PRO A 91 -4.49 8.98 22.09
C PRO A 91 -3.26 8.34 22.76
N ASN A 92 -3.45 7.50 23.79
CA ASN A 92 -2.31 6.87 24.47
C ASN A 92 -1.67 5.79 23.58
N VAL A 93 -2.48 5.03 22.85
CA VAL A 93 -2.01 4.05 21.86
C VAL A 93 -1.25 4.78 20.74
N LEU A 94 -1.78 5.91 20.28
CA LEU A 94 -1.13 6.74 19.28
C LEU A 94 0.29 7.15 19.74
N ASP A 95 0.41 7.71 20.94
CA ASP A 95 1.69 8.19 21.46
C ASP A 95 2.70 7.06 21.65
N MET A 96 2.24 5.85 22.01
CA MET A 96 3.10 4.70 22.22
C MET A 96 3.57 4.03 20.93
N MET A 97 2.72 3.97 19.90
CA MET A 97 2.93 3.08 18.75
C MET A 97 3.24 3.80 17.43
N ARG A 98 3.00 5.11 17.32
CA ARG A 98 3.17 5.85 16.06
C ARG A 98 4.56 5.71 15.45
N ASP A 99 5.60 5.77 16.28
CA ASP A 99 6.99 5.67 15.84
C ASP A 99 7.33 4.27 15.29
N ALA A 100 6.64 3.24 15.76
CA ALA A 100 6.76 1.87 15.24
C ALA A 100 5.91 1.66 13.98
N ASN A 101 4.71 2.24 13.93
CA ASN A 101 3.84 2.17 12.76
C ASN A 101 4.50 2.80 11.52
N PHE A 102 5.12 3.98 11.66
CA PHE A 102 5.68 4.71 10.51
C PHE A 102 6.62 3.85 9.63
N PRO A 103 7.71 3.24 10.15
CA PRO A 103 8.60 2.44 9.33
C PRO A 103 7.94 1.16 8.80
N ALA A 104 7.10 0.48 9.59
CA ALA A 104 6.40 -0.73 9.16
C ALA A 104 5.47 -0.44 7.98
N SER A 105 4.65 0.61 8.11
CA SER A 105 3.71 1.05 7.08
C SER A 105 4.42 1.63 5.86
N LEU A 106 5.56 2.31 6.02
CA LEU A 106 6.36 2.80 4.89
C LEU A 106 6.94 1.64 4.07
N SER A 107 7.48 0.61 4.73
CA SER A 107 7.99 -0.59 4.07
C SER A 107 6.89 -1.32 3.30
N LEU A 108 5.72 -1.51 3.94
CA LEU A 108 4.55 -2.10 3.29
C LEU A 108 4.08 -1.27 2.09
N TYR A 109 4.01 0.05 2.24
CA TYR A 109 3.65 0.97 1.16
C TYR A 109 4.60 0.83 -0.04
N GLY A 110 5.91 0.77 0.20
CA GLY A 110 6.92 0.55 -0.84
C GLY A 110 6.74 -0.79 -1.55
N MET A 111 6.58 -1.89 -0.80
CA MET A 111 6.36 -3.23 -1.35
C MET A 111 5.08 -3.30 -2.18
N CYS A 112 3.97 -2.77 -1.67
CA CYS A 112 2.70 -2.65 -2.39
C CYS A 112 2.86 -1.83 -3.67
N GLY A 113 3.58 -0.71 -3.59
CA GLY A 113 3.90 0.14 -4.72
C GLY A 113 4.64 -0.62 -5.83
N LEU A 114 5.63 -1.46 -5.47
CA LEU A 114 6.38 -2.30 -6.41
C LEU A 114 5.49 -3.39 -7.02
N VAL A 115 4.73 -4.12 -6.19
CA VAL A 115 3.85 -5.21 -6.65
C VAL A 115 2.77 -4.69 -7.60
N TRP A 116 2.12 -3.56 -7.26
CA TRP A 116 1.08 -2.95 -8.09
C TRP A 116 1.64 -2.01 -9.16
N TYR A 117 2.96 -1.85 -9.27
CA TYR A 117 3.59 -1.06 -10.34
C TYR A 117 3.32 -1.67 -11.73
N TYR A 118 3.33 -3.00 -11.83
CA TYR A 118 3.16 -3.70 -13.10
C TYR A 118 1.76 -3.47 -13.69
N LYS A 119 1.70 -3.04 -14.96
CA LYS A 119 0.47 -2.65 -15.67
C LYS A 119 -0.16 -3.77 -16.50
N GLY A 120 0.50 -4.92 -16.61
CA GLY A 120 -0.01 -6.04 -17.41
C GLY A 120 -1.05 -6.88 -16.68
N THR A 121 -1.64 -7.82 -17.42
CA THR A 121 -2.40 -8.93 -16.85
C THR A 121 -1.46 -9.91 -16.14
N PHE A 122 -2.00 -10.73 -15.24
CA PHE A 122 -1.20 -11.78 -14.58
C PHE A 122 -0.56 -12.76 -15.59
N LYS A 123 -1.27 -13.09 -16.68
CA LYS A 123 -0.72 -13.93 -17.76
C LYS A 123 0.45 -13.27 -18.47
N GLN A 124 0.38 -11.96 -18.71
CA GLN A 124 1.49 -11.19 -19.27
C GLN A 124 2.67 -11.16 -18.30
N LEU A 125 2.43 -10.94 -17.00
CA LEU A 125 3.49 -10.97 -15.98
C LEU A 125 4.27 -12.29 -16.02
N LEU A 126 3.55 -13.43 -16.01
CA LEU A 126 4.17 -14.75 -16.10
C LEU A 126 4.95 -14.96 -17.41
N THR A 127 4.46 -14.40 -18.51
CA THR A 127 5.13 -14.49 -19.82
C THR A 127 6.41 -13.65 -19.83
N ASP A 128 6.35 -12.43 -19.31
CA ASP A 128 7.49 -11.51 -19.25
C ASP A 128 8.59 -12.05 -18.33
N ILE A 129 8.22 -12.61 -17.17
CA ILE A 129 9.16 -13.29 -16.26
C ILE A 129 9.83 -14.48 -16.95
N ARG A 130 9.08 -15.29 -17.70
CA ARG A 130 9.64 -16.43 -18.44
C ARG A 130 10.63 -15.98 -19.52
N LYS A 131 10.34 -14.88 -20.23
CA LYS A 131 11.25 -14.32 -21.25
C LYS A 131 12.56 -13.85 -20.63
N LEU A 132 12.48 -13.07 -19.54
CA LEU A 132 13.67 -12.59 -18.83
C LEU A 132 14.56 -13.74 -18.34
N ARG A 133 13.96 -14.86 -17.91
CA ARG A 133 14.69 -16.07 -17.50
C ARG A 133 15.43 -16.79 -18.63
N ILE A 134 15.00 -16.62 -19.89
CA ILE A 134 15.62 -17.28 -21.05
C ILE A 134 16.75 -16.41 -21.63
N GLU A 135 16.69 -15.09 -21.42
CA GLU A 135 17.68 -14.12 -21.89
C GLU A 135 18.84 -13.88 -20.89
N THR A 136 18.79 -14.48 -19.70
CA THR A 136 19.85 -14.45 -18.66
C THR A 136 20.51 -15.81 -18.51
#